data_AF-A0A7V6IQQ8-F1
#
_entry.id   AF-A0A7V6IQQ8-F1
#
_cell.length_a   1.000
_cell.length_b   1.000
_cell.length_c   1.000
_cell.angle_alpha   90.00
_cell.angle_beta   90.00
_cell.angle_gamma   90.00
#
_symmetry.space_group_name_H-M   'P 1'
#
loop_
_entity.id
_entity.type
_entity.pdbx_description
1 polymer ?
#
loop_
_entity_poly.entity_id
_entity_poly.type
_entity_poly.pdbx_seq_one_letter_code
_entity_poly.pdbx_strand_id
1 'polypeptide(L)'
;MRDSRNMINNIKNSYPDQYRFLKSKLLEKNEDGITEYILGQRNDYLNIYYRGMSMAQIKDTGNKMTCTMSKFYIEGRSDLKSPMKLETFCKEEVFGYIKTQIEKHVYGEHDGKMRREKVCQQWIMNMNNSHKAEEWFFIDMEYVFDEKPYGRPDLIAIKRNPDKNGVHDVALVEIKIGNTKYSGLDGTKYDADKELFEQLKENVFNESTEKLRKLKYGSGLVSHMVDNLRFLNNPYNYQIQLRQELINMLEVCSDLEVIAADEPLAKVKDVEQLSTKPIVYILSYAYVPSIKDDAKKKTTIKSMKRSFYNHFYTSEYCLKNMINCNQIEEILKLQSNFKEAIEEDSVTVLSCEQEIGKEIYKFIFGFKDPDKTELPIWKCL
;
A
#
# COMPACT_ATOMS: atom_id res chain seq x y z
N MET A 1 23.07 -6.58 6.80
CA MET A 1 21.95 -5.94 6.10
C MET A 1 22.54 -5.19 4.91
N ARG A 2 22.11 -5.49 3.68
CA ARG A 2 22.49 -4.67 2.53
C ARG A 2 21.56 -3.47 2.51
N ASP A 3 22.17 -2.30 2.36
CA ASP A 3 21.60 -1.02 2.75
C ASP A 3 21.42 -0.15 1.50
N SER A 4 20.20 0.31 1.22
CA SER A 4 19.90 1.19 0.09
C SER A 4 20.78 2.44 0.09
N ARG A 5 21.22 2.90 1.27
CA ARG A 5 22.20 3.97 1.45
C ARG A 5 23.55 3.66 0.79
N ASN A 6 24.09 2.46 1.00
CA ASN A 6 25.35 2.06 0.40
C ASN A 6 25.25 2.00 -1.13
N MET A 7 24.14 1.50 -1.65
CA MET A 7 23.88 1.49 -3.09
C MET A 7 23.81 2.92 -3.65
N ILE A 8 23.09 3.82 -2.99
CA ILE A 8 23.02 5.23 -3.42
C ILE A 8 24.38 5.92 -3.35
N ASN A 9 25.16 5.68 -2.29
CA ASN A 9 26.52 6.20 -2.17
C ASN A 9 27.43 5.67 -3.28
N ASN A 10 27.34 4.38 -3.61
CA ASN A 10 28.08 3.80 -4.72
C ASN A 10 27.65 4.39 -6.06
N ILE A 11 26.35 4.57 -6.30
CA ILE A 11 25.84 5.22 -7.51
C ILE A 11 26.36 6.66 -7.60
N LYS A 12 26.30 7.42 -6.50
CA LYS A 12 26.79 8.80 -6.42
C LYS A 12 28.28 8.93 -6.73
N ASN A 13 29.10 8.03 -6.20
CA ASN A 13 30.56 8.10 -6.30
C ASN A 13 31.10 7.46 -7.59
N SER A 14 30.55 6.32 -8.00
CA SER A 14 31.02 5.53 -9.14
C SER A 14 30.28 5.83 -10.44
N TYR A 15 29.06 6.37 -10.35
CA TYR A 15 28.15 6.60 -11.49
C TYR A 15 27.46 7.98 -11.40
N PRO A 16 28.23 9.09 -11.31
CA PRO A 16 27.69 10.42 -10.98
C PRO A 16 26.67 10.95 -12.00
N ASP A 17 26.80 10.59 -13.28
CA ASP A 17 25.83 10.99 -14.31
C ASP A 17 24.48 10.31 -14.10
N GLN A 18 24.51 9.03 -13.74
CA GLN A 18 23.31 8.25 -13.46
C GLN A 18 22.68 8.65 -12.12
N TYR A 19 23.49 9.02 -11.13
CA TYR A 19 23.00 9.66 -9.91
C TYR A 19 22.25 10.96 -10.21
N ARG A 20 22.86 11.86 -11.00
CA ARG A 20 22.23 13.15 -11.39
C ARG A 20 20.93 12.94 -12.15
N PHE A 21 20.92 11.99 -13.08
CA PHE A 21 19.73 11.68 -13.86
C PHE A 21 18.63 11.02 -13.02
N LEU A 22 18.97 10.08 -12.12
CA LEU A 22 18.01 9.51 -11.16
C LEU A 22 17.38 10.61 -10.31
N LYS A 23 18.22 11.48 -9.73
CA LYS A 23 17.78 12.62 -8.93
C LYS A 23 16.85 13.55 -9.73
N SER A 24 17.20 13.91 -10.97
CA SER A 24 16.34 14.77 -11.79
C SER A 24 14.98 14.15 -12.06
N LYS A 25 14.91 12.83 -12.27
CA LYS A 25 13.62 12.13 -12.46
C LYS A 25 12.78 12.08 -11.20
N LEU A 26 13.38 11.86 -10.04
CA LEU A 26 12.63 11.86 -8.77
C LEU A 26 12.11 13.25 -8.35
N LEU A 27 12.70 14.32 -8.89
CA LEU A 27 12.27 15.70 -8.69
C LEU A 27 11.39 16.23 -9.84
N GLU A 28 11.18 15.42 -10.88
CA GLU A 28 10.38 15.81 -12.04
C GLU A 28 8.90 15.95 -11.64
N LYS A 29 8.31 17.09 -12.02
CA LYS A 29 6.93 17.45 -11.73
C LYS A 29 6.16 17.61 -13.03
N ASN A 30 4.90 17.19 -13.02
CA ASN A 30 3.96 17.46 -14.11
C ASN A 30 3.50 18.94 -14.10
N GLU A 31 2.60 19.28 -15.03
CA GLU A 31 2.02 20.63 -15.16
C GLU A 31 1.29 21.11 -13.89
N ASP A 32 0.76 20.18 -13.09
CA ASP A 32 0.09 20.47 -11.81
C ASP A 32 1.08 20.61 -10.63
N GLY A 33 2.39 20.51 -10.88
CA GLY A 33 3.42 20.58 -9.85
C GLY A 33 3.55 19.30 -8.99
N ILE A 34 2.95 18.19 -9.44
CA ILE A 34 2.92 16.89 -8.76
C ILE A 34 4.09 16.04 -9.26
N THR A 35 4.83 15.42 -8.33
CA THR A 35 5.94 14.52 -8.68
C THR A 35 5.47 13.34 -9.53
N GLU A 36 6.19 13.02 -10.62
CA GLU A 36 5.78 11.95 -11.54
C GLU A 36 6.30 10.55 -11.14
N TYR A 37 7.47 10.48 -10.51
CA TYR A 37 8.18 9.24 -10.23
C TYR A 37 8.37 9.02 -8.73
N ILE A 38 8.27 7.75 -8.31
CA ILE A 38 8.51 7.36 -6.92
C ILE A 38 9.67 6.38 -6.85
N LEU A 39 10.51 6.53 -5.82
CA LEU A 39 11.58 5.59 -5.51
C LEU A 39 11.08 4.57 -4.49
N GLY A 40 10.99 3.29 -4.88
CA GLY A 40 10.95 2.18 -3.94
C GLY A 40 12.36 1.74 -3.58
N GLN A 41 12.59 1.48 -2.31
CA GLN A 41 13.90 1.03 -1.83
C GLN A 41 13.79 -0.42 -1.41
N ARG A 42 14.68 -1.27 -1.90
CA ARG A 42 14.74 -2.70 -1.58
C ARG A 42 16.16 -3.07 -1.21
N ASN A 43 16.32 -4.21 -0.55
CA ASN A 43 17.57 -4.56 0.11
C ASN A 43 18.71 -4.81 -0.89
N ASP A 44 18.40 -5.15 -2.14
CA ASP A 44 19.38 -5.35 -3.21
C ASP A 44 19.12 -4.52 -4.48
N TYR A 45 18.11 -3.64 -4.48
CA TYR A 45 17.83 -2.75 -5.63
C TYR A 45 16.98 -1.52 -5.29
N LEU A 46 17.11 -0.49 -6.11
CA LEU A 46 16.15 0.62 -6.17
C LEU A 46 15.12 0.34 -7.24
N ASN A 47 13.85 0.61 -6.99
CA ASN A 47 12.80 0.51 -7.97
C ASN A 47 12.26 1.90 -8.29
N ILE A 48 12.14 2.24 -9.55
CA ILE A 48 11.48 3.46 -10.00
C ILE A 48 10.07 3.09 -10.39
N TYR A 49 9.10 3.77 -9.82
CA TYR A 49 7.69 3.61 -10.13
C TYR A 49 7.17 4.76 -10.98
N TYR A 50 6.34 4.41 -11.95
CA TYR A 50 5.54 5.34 -12.74
C TYR A 50 4.11 4.81 -12.84
N ARG A 51 3.11 5.64 -12.48
CA ARG A 51 1.68 5.26 -12.45
C ARG A 51 1.36 3.96 -11.69
N GLY A 52 2.10 3.68 -10.62
CA GLY A 52 1.97 2.51 -9.76
C GLY A 52 2.70 1.26 -10.27
N MET A 53 3.33 1.35 -11.44
CA MET A 53 4.01 0.23 -12.10
C MET A 53 5.53 0.34 -11.93
N SER A 54 6.20 -0.80 -11.70
CA SER A 54 7.66 -0.87 -11.67
C SER A 54 8.19 -0.57 -13.07
N MET A 55 8.86 0.57 -13.23
CA MET A 55 9.41 1.05 -14.48
C MET A 55 10.83 0.51 -14.69
N ALA A 56 11.68 0.64 -13.68
CA ALA A 56 13.08 0.25 -13.75
C ALA A 56 13.59 -0.17 -12.37
N GLN A 57 14.40 -1.23 -12.33
CA GLN A 57 15.09 -1.69 -11.13
C GLN A 57 16.60 -1.48 -11.30
N ILE A 58 17.21 -0.75 -10.38
CA ILE A 58 18.65 -0.45 -10.38
C ILE A 58 19.30 -1.32 -9.33
N LYS A 59 20.27 -2.16 -9.74
CA LYS A 59 21.10 -2.94 -8.82
C LYS A 59 22.54 -2.54 -8.97
N ASP A 60 23.26 -2.39 -7.86
CA ASP A 60 24.70 -2.31 -7.85
C ASP A 60 25.29 -3.57 -7.23
N THR A 61 26.18 -4.25 -7.95
CA THR A 61 26.91 -5.43 -7.44
C THR A 61 28.35 -5.10 -7.05
N GLY A 62 28.71 -3.81 -6.89
CA GLY A 62 30.05 -3.32 -6.57
C GLY A 62 30.99 -3.23 -7.77
N ASN A 63 30.90 -4.20 -8.69
CA ASN A 63 31.67 -4.20 -9.94
C ASN A 63 30.91 -3.57 -11.11
N LYS A 64 29.57 -3.49 -11.00
CA LYS A 64 28.70 -3.09 -12.09
C LYS A 64 27.34 -2.66 -11.57
N MET A 65 26.89 -1.51 -12.03
CA MET A 65 25.49 -1.11 -11.95
C MET A 65 24.71 -1.72 -13.12
N THR A 66 23.52 -2.24 -12.83
CA THR A 66 22.63 -2.82 -13.84
C THR A 66 21.24 -2.26 -13.68
N CYS A 67 20.58 -2.01 -14.80
CA CYS A 67 19.19 -1.56 -14.84
C CYS A 67 18.34 -2.66 -15.48
N THR A 68 17.34 -3.17 -14.76
CA THR A 68 16.41 -4.16 -15.28
C THR A 68 15.03 -3.56 -15.47
N MET A 69 14.43 -3.83 -16.63
CA MET A 69 13.08 -3.38 -17.00
C MET A 69 12.24 -4.58 -17.44
N SER A 70 10.92 -4.50 -17.30
CA SER A 70 10.05 -5.56 -17.80
C SER A 70 10.06 -5.58 -19.32
N LYS A 71 10.35 -6.75 -19.93
CA LYS A 71 10.24 -6.93 -21.39
C LYS A 71 8.84 -6.66 -21.91
N PHE A 72 7.83 -6.85 -21.07
CA PHE A 72 6.45 -6.53 -21.40
C PHE A 72 6.30 -5.08 -21.89
N TYR A 73 6.93 -4.10 -21.20
CA TYR A 73 6.88 -2.70 -21.62
C TYR A 73 7.77 -2.40 -22.81
N ILE A 74 8.68 -3.30 -23.17
CA ILE A 74 9.62 -3.07 -24.28
C ILE A 74 9.05 -3.61 -25.58
N GLU A 75 8.59 -4.84 -25.52
CA GLU A 75 8.14 -5.63 -26.68
C GLU A 75 6.61 -5.65 -26.82
N GLY A 76 5.85 -5.06 -25.88
CA GLY A 76 4.38 -5.03 -25.90
C GLY A 76 3.73 -6.41 -25.75
N ARG A 77 4.47 -7.40 -25.23
CA ARG A 77 4.11 -8.83 -25.22
C ARG A 77 4.03 -9.38 -23.80
N SER A 78 2.83 -9.80 -23.37
CA SER A 78 2.52 -10.24 -22.01
C SER A 78 3.01 -11.65 -21.67
N ASP A 79 3.40 -12.44 -22.67
CA ASP A 79 3.96 -13.78 -22.52
C ASP A 79 5.45 -13.78 -22.10
N LEU A 80 6.13 -12.62 -22.20
CA LEU A 80 7.53 -12.48 -21.86
C LEU A 80 7.72 -12.18 -20.36
N LYS A 81 8.08 -13.22 -19.60
CA LYS A 81 8.30 -13.12 -18.15
C LYS A 81 9.71 -12.67 -17.74
N SER A 82 10.70 -12.84 -18.61
CA SER A 82 12.10 -12.52 -18.27
C SER A 82 12.34 -11.01 -18.40
N PRO A 83 12.94 -10.34 -17.40
CA PRO A 83 13.29 -8.93 -17.52
C PRO A 83 14.36 -8.71 -18.59
N MET A 84 14.38 -7.51 -19.19
CA MET A 84 15.51 -7.05 -20.00
C MET A 84 16.53 -6.42 -19.05
N LYS A 85 17.79 -6.81 -19.19
CA LYS A 85 18.90 -6.29 -18.40
C LYS A 85 19.74 -5.37 -19.27
N LEU A 86 19.90 -4.13 -18.83
CA LEU A 86 20.75 -3.13 -19.43
C LEU A 86 21.97 -2.91 -18.54
N GLU A 87 23.13 -2.78 -19.17
CA GLU A 87 24.42 -2.65 -18.48
C GLU A 87 24.72 -1.22 -18.03
N THR A 88 23.95 -0.26 -18.51
CA THR A 88 24.04 1.15 -18.15
C THR A 88 22.64 1.73 -17.98
N PHE A 89 22.52 2.74 -17.11
CA PHE A 89 21.25 3.42 -16.88
C PHE A 89 20.80 4.13 -18.17
N CYS A 90 19.49 4.07 -18.44
CA CYS A 90 18.92 4.43 -19.73
C CYS A 90 19.09 5.90 -20.11
N LYS A 91 19.24 6.14 -21.42
CA LYS A 91 19.05 7.46 -22.03
C LYS A 91 17.57 7.88 -21.91
N GLU A 92 17.32 9.18 -21.89
CA GLU A 92 15.98 9.79 -21.80
C GLU A 92 14.96 9.15 -22.77
N GLU A 93 15.38 8.87 -24.00
CA GLU A 93 14.54 8.25 -25.04
C GLU A 93 13.93 6.91 -24.61
N VAL A 94 14.71 6.07 -23.92
CA VAL A 94 14.21 4.77 -23.43
C VAL A 94 13.22 4.99 -22.29
N PHE A 95 13.48 5.96 -21.40
CA PHE A 95 12.56 6.33 -20.34
C PHE A 95 11.21 6.80 -20.90
N GLY A 96 11.22 7.69 -21.90
CA GLY A 96 10.01 8.18 -22.56
C GLY A 96 9.22 7.06 -23.26
N TYR A 97 9.90 6.13 -23.92
CA TYR A 97 9.26 4.97 -24.53
C TYR A 97 8.58 4.07 -23.48
N ILE A 98 9.28 3.71 -22.40
CA ILE A 98 8.73 2.88 -21.33
C ILE A 98 7.54 3.58 -20.64
N LYS A 99 7.63 4.90 -20.43
CA LYS A 99 6.53 5.73 -19.89
C LYS A 99 5.25 5.51 -20.68
N THR A 100 5.34 5.64 -22.01
CA THR A 100 4.22 5.44 -22.94
C THR A 100 3.61 4.03 -22.83
N GLN A 101 4.45 3.00 -22.70
CA GLN A 101 4.00 1.61 -22.63
C GLN A 101 3.34 1.28 -21.29
N ILE A 102 3.82 1.88 -20.20
CA ILE A 102 3.16 1.80 -18.89
C ILE A 102 1.78 2.47 -18.93
N GLU A 103 1.63 3.61 -19.60
CA GLU A 103 0.32 4.28 -19.73
C GLU A 103 -0.69 3.39 -20.43
N LYS A 104 -0.33 2.84 -21.59
CA LYS A 104 -1.16 1.87 -22.32
C LYS A 104 -1.55 0.69 -21.44
N HIS A 105 -0.61 0.17 -20.65
CA HIS A 105 -0.89 -0.93 -19.73
C HIS A 105 -1.87 -0.57 -18.63
N VAL A 106 -1.66 0.58 -18.00
CA VAL A 106 -2.48 1.08 -16.91
C VAL A 106 -3.93 1.29 -17.34
N TYR A 107 -4.14 1.79 -18.57
CA TYR A 107 -5.46 2.00 -19.15
C TYR A 107 -6.06 0.74 -19.80
N GLY A 108 -5.35 -0.38 -19.77
CA GLY A 108 -5.85 -1.68 -20.22
C GLY A 108 -5.77 -1.88 -21.74
N GLU A 109 -5.00 -1.08 -22.47
CA GLU A 109 -4.85 -1.22 -23.92
C GLU A 109 -4.10 -2.52 -24.31
N HIS A 110 -3.32 -3.10 -23.40
CA HIS A 110 -2.60 -4.36 -23.66
C HIS A 110 -3.42 -5.63 -23.33
N ASP A 111 -4.27 -5.61 -22.31
CA ASP A 111 -4.92 -6.83 -21.79
C ASP A 111 -6.39 -6.63 -21.32
N GLY A 112 -6.98 -5.47 -21.61
CA GLY A 112 -8.35 -5.10 -21.23
C GLY A 112 -8.56 -4.85 -19.73
N LYS A 113 -7.52 -4.91 -18.90
CA LYS A 113 -7.63 -4.75 -17.45
C LYS A 113 -6.99 -3.44 -16.98
N MET A 114 -7.79 -2.53 -16.46
CA MET A 114 -7.26 -1.29 -15.89
C MET A 114 -6.55 -1.55 -14.55
N ARG A 115 -5.40 -0.92 -14.33
CA ARG A 115 -4.59 -1.08 -13.10
C ARG A 115 -4.95 -0.04 -12.03
N ARG A 116 -6.24 0.08 -11.73
CA ARG A 116 -6.78 1.16 -10.87
C ARG A 116 -6.16 1.22 -9.47
N GLU A 117 -5.98 0.07 -8.82
CA GLU A 117 -5.36 -0.03 -7.48
C GLU A 117 -3.94 0.57 -7.47
N LYS A 118 -3.13 0.21 -8.47
CA LYS A 118 -1.76 0.72 -8.63
C LYS A 118 -1.70 2.22 -8.89
N VAL A 119 -2.56 2.71 -9.79
CA VAL A 119 -2.65 4.15 -10.07
C VAL A 119 -3.04 4.91 -8.80
N CYS A 120 -3.99 4.39 -8.04
CA CYS A 120 -4.44 5.03 -6.81
C CYS A 120 -3.34 5.04 -5.74
N GLN A 121 -2.62 3.92 -5.56
CA GLN A 121 -1.45 3.85 -4.67
C GLN A 121 -0.48 5.00 -4.95
N GLN A 122 0.03 5.10 -6.19
CA GLN A 122 0.99 6.16 -6.52
C GLN A 122 0.36 7.56 -6.49
N TRP A 123 -0.90 7.72 -6.89
CA TRP A 123 -1.56 9.02 -6.82
C TRP A 123 -1.68 9.53 -5.38
N ILE A 124 -2.02 8.67 -4.41
CA ILE A 124 -2.03 9.05 -2.98
C ILE A 124 -0.66 9.52 -2.55
N MET A 125 0.41 8.77 -2.86
CA MET A 125 1.78 9.16 -2.52
C MET A 125 2.14 10.50 -3.14
N ASN A 126 1.91 10.66 -4.44
CA ASN A 126 2.26 11.85 -5.19
C ASN A 126 1.57 13.10 -4.62
N MET A 127 0.26 13.02 -4.34
CA MET A 127 -0.50 14.13 -3.77
C MET A 127 0.04 14.51 -2.38
N ASN A 128 0.21 13.54 -1.49
CA ASN A 128 0.68 13.79 -0.13
C ASN A 128 2.11 14.32 -0.09
N ASN A 129 2.99 13.75 -0.91
CA ASN A 129 4.40 14.11 -0.91
C ASN A 129 4.65 15.48 -1.54
N SER A 130 3.85 15.88 -2.54
CA SER A 130 3.99 17.16 -3.23
C SER A 130 3.50 18.36 -2.40
N HIS A 131 2.71 18.12 -1.35
CA HIS A 131 2.13 19.15 -0.50
C HIS A 131 2.68 19.06 0.93
N LYS A 132 3.53 20.03 1.32
CA LYS A 132 4.11 20.09 2.68
C LYS A 132 3.08 20.24 3.80
N ALA A 133 1.86 20.68 3.48
CA ALA A 133 0.77 20.83 4.45
C ALA A 133 0.15 19.48 4.86
N GLU A 134 0.38 18.43 4.09
CA GLU A 134 -0.17 17.10 4.38
C GLU A 134 0.57 16.45 5.54
N GLU A 135 -0.19 15.78 6.40
CA GLU A 135 0.33 15.21 7.64
C GLU A 135 1.30 14.05 7.39
N TRP A 136 1.06 13.27 6.33
CA TRP A 136 1.79 12.06 6.02
C TRP A 136 2.75 12.25 4.84
N PHE A 137 3.95 11.67 4.97
CA PHE A 137 4.89 11.48 3.88
C PHE A 137 4.98 10.00 3.55
N PHE A 138 4.65 9.65 2.31
CA PHE A 138 4.68 8.28 1.82
C PHE A 138 6.07 7.91 1.33
N ILE A 139 6.71 6.96 2.00
CA ILE A 139 8.12 6.66 1.80
C ILE A 139 8.38 5.50 0.85
N ASP A 140 7.46 4.54 0.78
CA ASP A 140 7.56 3.39 -0.11
C ASP A 140 6.17 2.86 -0.52
N MET A 141 6.15 2.14 -1.63
CA MET A 141 5.01 1.43 -2.17
C MET A 141 5.39 -0.01 -2.44
N GLU A 142 4.52 -0.95 -2.06
CA GLU A 142 4.70 -2.38 -2.29
C GLU A 142 5.96 -2.92 -1.61
N TYR A 143 6.14 -2.53 -0.36
CA TYR A 143 7.29 -2.87 0.45
C TYR A 143 7.39 -4.39 0.70
N VAL A 144 8.58 -4.97 0.54
CA VAL A 144 8.79 -6.42 0.65
C VAL A 144 9.78 -6.73 1.78
N PHE A 145 9.38 -7.58 2.71
CA PHE A 145 10.24 -8.08 3.79
C PHE A 145 11.20 -9.17 3.30
N ASP A 146 12.42 -9.18 3.83
CA ASP A 146 13.51 -10.07 3.39
C ASP A 146 13.27 -11.56 3.59
N GLU A 147 12.76 -11.96 4.76
CA GLU A 147 12.94 -13.36 5.20
C GLU A 147 11.66 -14.20 5.16
N LYS A 148 10.47 -13.58 5.26
CA LYS A 148 9.19 -14.29 5.23
C LYS A 148 8.08 -13.43 4.65
N PRO A 149 7.26 -13.95 3.73
CA PRO A 149 6.10 -13.24 3.18
C PRO A 149 4.96 -13.28 4.20
N TYR A 150 5.12 -12.51 5.27
CA TYR A 150 4.03 -12.20 6.19
C TYR A 150 3.02 -11.25 5.55
N GLY A 151 3.37 -10.63 4.44
CA GLY A 151 2.51 -9.66 3.77
C GLY A 151 3.35 -8.69 2.97
N ARG A 152 2.66 -7.81 2.26
CA ARG A 152 3.25 -6.64 1.63
C ARG A 152 2.25 -5.51 1.80
N PRO A 153 2.49 -4.52 2.67
CA PRO A 153 1.66 -3.34 2.70
C PRO A 153 1.75 -2.65 1.33
N ASP A 154 0.62 -2.13 0.87
CA ASP A 154 0.55 -1.44 -0.40
C ASP A 154 1.35 -0.13 -0.34
N LEU A 155 1.26 0.61 0.77
CA LEU A 155 2.06 1.80 1.04
C LEU A 155 2.56 1.84 2.48
N ILE A 156 3.67 2.55 2.68
CA ILE A 156 4.16 2.92 4.01
C ILE A 156 4.28 4.44 4.07
N ALA A 157 3.82 5.04 5.17
CA ALA A 157 3.94 6.46 5.40
C ALA A 157 4.51 6.77 6.79
N ILE A 158 5.11 7.95 6.91
CA ILE A 158 5.64 8.48 8.16
C ILE A 158 5.02 9.87 8.35
N LYS A 159 4.52 10.14 9.54
CA LYS A 159 3.96 11.44 9.88
C LYS A 159 5.07 12.49 9.83
N ARG A 160 4.85 13.60 9.12
CA ARG A 160 5.88 14.62 8.89
C ARG A 160 6.34 15.29 10.16
N ASN A 161 5.41 15.59 11.06
CA ASN A 161 5.69 16.27 12.32
C ASN A 161 5.71 15.26 13.47
N PRO A 162 6.75 15.27 14.32
CA PRO A 162 6.77 14.39 15.48
C PRO A 162 5.75 14.83 16.53
N ASP A 163 5.45 13.92 17.45
CA ASP A 163 4.73 14.24 18.67
C ASP A 163 5.58 15.09 19.63
N LYS A 164 5.03 15.39 20.81
CA LYS A 164 5.71 16.14 21.87
C LYS A 164 7.00 15.47 22.40
N ASN A 165 7.19 14.19 22.14
CA ASN A 165 8.35 13.41 22.55
C ASN A 165 9.40 13.29 21.43
N GLY A 166 9.15 13.89 20.25
CA GLY A 166 10.05 13.80 19.11
C GLY A 166 9.88 12.51 18.29
N VAL A 167 8.76 11.80 18.46
CA VAL A 167 8.47 10.53 17.79
C VAL A 167 7.52 10.75 16.63
N HIS A 168 7.88 10.22 15.46
CA HIS A 168 7.05 10.21 14.26
C HIS A 168 6.22 8.94 14.19
N ASP A 169 4.91 9.09 13.99
CA ASP A 169 4.03 7.96 13.72
C ASP A 169 4.36 7.32 12.37
N VAL A 170 4.19 6.01 12.28
CA VAL A 170 4.34 5.22 11.05
C VAL A 170 2.98 4.64 10.69
N ALA A 171 2.65 4.61 9.41
CA ALA A 171 1.42 4.04 8.88
C ALA A 171 1.71 2.92 7.88
N LEU A 172 1.02 1.79 8.04
CA LEU A 172 0.93 0.72 7.05
C LEU A 172 -0.41 0.85 6.35
N VAL A 173 -0.40 1.06 5.04
CA VAL A 173 -1.63 1.33 4.30
C VAL A 173 -1.90 0.21 3.30
N GLU A 174 -3.12 -0.29 3.33
CA GLU A 174 -3.66 -1.29 2.43
C GLU A 174 -4.76 -0.66 1.58
N ILE A 175 -4.69 -0.77 0.25
CA ILE A 175 -5.64 -0.12 -0.67
C ILE A 175 -6.37 -1.20 -1.46
N LYS A 176 -7.69 -1.29 -1.28
CA LYS A 176 -8.54 -2.18 -2.05
C LYS A 176 -9.43 -1.41 -3.00
N ILE A 177 -9.26 -1.69 -4.30
CA ILE A 177 -10.13 -1.12 -5.34
C ILE A 177 -10.92 -2.21 -6.03
N GLY A 178 -12.24 -2.05 -6.02
CA GLY A 178 -13.19 -2.86 -6.76
C GLY A 178 -13.79 -4.02 -5.96
N ASN A 179 -14.99 -4.42 -6.39
CA ASN A 179 -15.87 -5.31 -5.61
C ASN A 179 -15.34 -6.74 -5.50
N THR A 180 -14.48 -7.19 -6.43
CA THR A 180 -13.92 -8.55 -6.42
C THR A 180 -13.02 -8.82 -5.21
N LYS A 181 -12.47 -7.76 -4.58
CA LYS A 181 -11.63 -7.85 -3.38
C LYS A 181 -12.40 -8.28 -2.12
N TYR A 182 -13.73 -8.23 -2.19
CA TYR A 182 -14.67 -8.59 -1.14
C TYR A 182 -15.37 -9.92 -1.44
N SER A 183 -14.98 -10.62 -2.52
CA SER A 183 -15.67 -11.85 -2.92
C SER A 183 -15.58 -12.90 -1.81
N GLY A 184 -16.70 -13.60 -1.56
CA GLY A 184 -16.79 -14.60 -0.49
C GLY A 184 -17.18 -14.07 0.88
N LEU A 185 -17.33 -12.74 1.05
CA LEU A 185 -17.88 -12.14 2.27
C LEU A 185 -19.42 -12.16 2.31
N ASP A 186 -20.05 -12.89 1.38
CA ASP A 186 -21.50 -13.06 1.30
C ASP A 186 -22.04 -14.23 2.14
N GLY A 187 -21.20 -14.81 3.01
CA GLY A 187 -21.53 -15.95 3.87
C GLY A 187 -21.55 -17.30 3.14
N THR A 188 -21.90 -17.32 1.85
CA THR A 188 -22.03 -18.57 1.07
C THR A 188 -20.73 -19.37 0.99
N LYS A 189 -19.58 -18.69 0.87
CA LYS A 189 -18.27 -19.34 0.91
C LYS A 189 -17.81 -19.68 2.32
N TYR A 190 -18.21 -18.90 3.32
CA TYR A 190 -17.89 -19.22 4.71
C TYR A 190 -18.52 -20.54 5.10
N ASP A 191 -19.81 -20.74 4.85
CA ASP A 191 -20.49 -21.97 5.22
C ASP A 191 -19.89 -23.20 4.53
N ALA A 192 -19.42 -23.04 3.28
CA ALA A 192 -18.73 -24.10 2.54
C ALA A 192 -17.34 -24.45 3.10
N ASP A 193 -16.61 -23.48 3.65
CA ASP A 193 -15.24 -23.63 4.14
C ASP A 193 -15.12 -23.44 5.68
N LYS A 194 -16.24 -23.58 6.41
CA LYS A 194 -16.36 -23.16 7.83
C LYS A 194 -15.33 -23.84 8.73
N GLU A 195 -15.17 -25.15 8.58
CA GLU A 195 -14.22 -25.94 9.37
C GLU A 195 -12.78 -25.45 9.15
N LEU A 196 -12.40 -25.23 7.89
CA LEU A 196 -11.09 -24.70 7.53
C LEU A 196 -10.89 -23.29 8.08
N PHE A 197 -11.93 -22.45 8.07
CA PHE A 197 -11.87 -21.12 8.66
C PHE A 197 -11.63 -21.15 10.16
N GLU A 198 -12.38 -21.96 10.92
CA GLU A 198 -12.21 -22.05 12.38
C GLU A 198 -10.82 -22.63 12.74
N GLN A 199 -10.33 -23.62 12.00
CA GLN A 199 -8.97 -24.15 12.17
C GLN A 199 -7.89 -23.08 11.93
N LEU A 200 -8.06 -22.27 10.88
CA LEU A 200 -7.10 -21.23 10.52
C LEU A 200 -7.17 -20.02 11.44
N LYS A 201 -8.35 -19.68 11.95
CA LYS A 201 -8.57 -18.63 12.95
C LYS A 201 -7.75 -18.86 14.22
N GLU A 202 -7.76 -20.08 14.75
CA GLU A 202 -6.99 -20.43 15.95
C GLU A 202 -5.47 -20.37 15.72
N ASN A 203 -5.04 -20.45 14.48
CA ASN A 203 -3.63 -20.54 14.10
C ASN A 203 -3.18 -19.45 13.12
N VAL A 204 -3.88 -18.31 13.02
CA VAL A 204 -3.62 -17.24 12.03
C VAL A 204 -2.15 -16.82 12.02
N PHE A 205 -1.53 -16.77 13.19
CA PHE A 205 -0.14 -16.33 13.35
C PHE A 205 0.90 -17.41 13.00
N ASN A 206 0.53 -18.68 13.13
CA ASN A 206 1.45 -19.82 13.03
C ASN A 206 1.28 -20.63 11.72
N GLU A 207 0.16 -20.47 11.02
CA GLU A 207 -0.12 -21.20 9.79
C GLU A 207 0.59 -20.64 8.57
N SER A 208 0.77 -21.50 7.56
CA SER A 208 1.41 -21.09 6.32
C SER A 208 0.51 -20.14 5.51
N THR A 209 1.11 -19.12 4.89
CA THR A 209 0.41 -18.19 4.01
C THR A 209 -0.35 -18.92 2.89
N GLU A 210 0.15 -20.07 2.45
CA GLU A 210 -0.49 -20.89 1.42
C GLU A 210 -1.82 -21.49 1.88
N LYS A 211 -1.89 -22.04 3.11
CA LYS A 211 -3.15 -22.56 3.67
C LYS A 211 -4.17 -21.44 3.87
N LEU A 212 -3.73 -20.28 4.37
CA LEU A 212 -4.58 -19.10 4.52
C LEU A 212 -5.13 -18.61 3.18
N ARG A 213 -4.32 -18.63 2.11
CA ARG A 213 -4.76 -18.25 0.75
C ARG A 213 -5.74 -19.23 0.10
N LYS A 214 -5.84 -20.47 0.61
CA LYS A 214 -6.87 -21.43 0.15
C LYS A 214 -8.26 -21.03 0.62
N LEU A 215 -8.38 -20.29 1.74
CA LEU A 215 -9.62 -19.63 2.11
C LEU A 215 -9.92 -18.53 1.08
N LYS A 216 -10.86 -18.81 0.17
CA LYS A 216 -11.37 -17.81 -0.78
C LYS A 216 -12.36 -16.82 -0.15
N TYR A 217 -12.36 -16.75 1.19
CA TYR A 217 -13.22 -15.90 1.99
C TYR A 217 -12.63 -14.50 2.11
N GLY A 218 -13.33 -13.49 1.56
CA GLY A 218 -12.82 -12.11 1.48
C GLY A 218 -11.51 -11.99 0.72
N SER A 219 -11.35 -12.82 -0.33
CA SER A 219 -10.11 -12.98 -1.07
C SER A 219 -9.63 -11.64 -1.64
N GLY A 220 -8.62 -11.06 -0.99
CA GLY A 220 -8.17 -9.69 -1.22
C GLY A 220 -8.04 -8.94 0.10
N LEU A 221 -9.16 -8.52 0.69
CA LEU A 221 -9.14 -7.72 1.91
C LEU A 221 -8.71 -8.53 3.15
N VAL A 222 -9.42 -9.61 3.47
CA VAL A 222 -9.17 -10.39 4.71
C VAL A 222 -7.78 -10.99 4.70
N SER A 223 -7.33 -11.52 3.55
CA SER A 223 -5.97 -12.06 3.42
C SER A 223 -4.89 -11.01 3.71
N HIS A 224 -5.08 -9.76 3.26
CA HIS A 224 -4.11 -8.70 3.51
C HIS A 224 -4.17 -8.18 4.95
N MET A 225 -5.35 -8.18 5.57
CA MET A 225 -5.48 -7.89 7.00
C MET A 225 -4.73 -8.94 7.84
N VAL A 226 -4.95 -10.23 7.56
CA VAL A 226 -4.22 -11.34 8.18
C VAL A 226 -2.72 -11.17 8.02
N ASP A 227 -2.28 -10.82 6.82
CA ASP A 227 -0.87 -10.60 6.52
C ASP A 227 -0.29 -9.44 7.37
N ASN A 228 -0.97 -8.30 7.45
CA ASN A 228 -0.57 -7.19 8.33
C ASN A 228 -0.55 -7.59 9.82
N LEU A 229 -1.55 -8.35 10.29
CA LEU A 229 -1.59 -8.84 11.67
C LEU A 229 -0.40 -9.76 11.98
N ARG A 230 -0.05 -10.66 11.06
CA ARG A 230 1.11 -11.55 11.20
C ARG A 230 2.42 -10.78 11.19
N PHE A 231 2.49 -9.73 10.37
CA PHE A 231 3.62 -8.82 10.36
C PHE A 231 3.80 -8.14 11.74
N LEU A 232 2.72 -7.58 12.30
CA LEU A 232 2.74 -6.89 13.60
C LEU A 232 2.96 -7.83 14.80
N ASN A 233 2.48 -9.07 14.71
CA ASN A 233 2.68 -10.07 15.77
C ASN A 233 4.14 -10.54 15.87
N ASN A 234 4.96 -10.30 14.84
CA ASN A 234 6.38 -10.62 14.88
C ASN A 234 7.19 -9.36 15.27
N PRO A 235 7.66 -9.26 16.52
CA PRO A 235 8.36 -8.06 16.99
C PRO A 235 9.66 -7.80 16.21
N TYR A 236 10.32 -8.82 15.66
CA TYR A 236 11.52 -8.60 14.84
C TYR A 236 11.20 -7.82 13.55
N ASN A 237 10.08 -8.13 12.90
CA ASN A 237 9.76 -7.58 11.59
C ASN A 237 9.50 -6.07 11.65
N TYR A 238 8.66 -5.59 12.57
CA TYR A 238 8.40 -4.14 12.68
C TYR A 238 9.42 -3.42 13.56
N GLN A 239 9.61 -3.87 14.81
CA GLN A 239 10.36 -3.11 15.81
C GLN A 239 11.83 -2.93 15.46
N ILE A 240 12.39 -3.92 14.75
CA ILE A 240 13.82 -3.98 14.43
C ILE A 240 14.02 -3.72 12.95
N GLN A 241 13.47 -4.55 12.07
CA GLN A 241 13.75 -4.46 10.64
C GLN A 241 13.15 -3.21 9.99
N LEU A 242 11.82 -3.05 10.01
CA LEU A 242 11.19 -1.97 9.26
C LEU A 242 11.65 -0.59 9.75
N ARG A 243 11.69 -0.34 11.07
CA ARG A 243 12.16 0.95 11.60
C ARG A 243 13.58 1.28 11.13
N GLN A 244 14.49 0.32 11.15
CA GLN A 244 15.86 0.53 10.66
C GLN A 244 15.89 0.84 9.17
N GLU A 245 15.13 0.10 8.37
CA GLU A 245 15.04 0.35 6.93
C GLU A 245 14.40 1.71 6.62
N LEU A 246 13.41 2.15 7.40
CA LEU A 246 12.80 3.48 7.26
C LEU A 246 13.81 4.61 7.52
N ILE A 247 14.71 4.46 8.50
CA ILE A 247 15.80 5.43 8.72
C ILE A 247 16.66 5.53 7.47
N ASN A 248 17.09 4.39 6.93
CA ASN A 248 17.92 4.36 5.73
C ASN A 248 17.18 4.97 4.53
N MET A 249 15.88 4.70 4.41
CA MET A 249 15.04 5.26 3.37
C MET A 249 14.93 6.79 3.47
N LEU A 250 14.75 7.33 4.69
CA LEU A 250 14.68 8.77 4.94
C LEU A 250 16.01 9.46 4.61
N GLU A 251 17.14 8.83 4.95
CA GLU A 251 18.47 9.34 4.60
C GLU A 251 18.66 9.37 3.08
N VAL A 252 18.32 8.29 2.38
CA VAL A 252 18.37 8.23 0.90
C VAL A 252 17.47 9.31 0.27
N CYS A 253 16.23 9.46 0.76
CA CYS A 253 15.32 10.50 0.29
C CYS A 253 15.86 11.91 0.55
N SER A 254 16.56 12.12 1.66
CA SER A 254 17.21 13.40 1.97
C SER A 254 18.41 13.67 1.04
N ASP A 255 19.26 12.67 0.79
CA ASP A 255 20.42 12.77 -0.11
C ASP A 255 20.02 13.05 -1.56
N LEU A 256 18.88 12.50 -1.99
CA LEU A 256 18.27 12.74 -3.29
C LEU A 256 17.42 14.02 -3.33
N GLU A 257 17.30 14.75 -2.22
CA GLU A 257 16.48 15.96 -2.05
C GLU A 257 14.98 15.75 -2.33
N VAL A 258 14.50 14.51 -2.24
CA VAL A 258 13.07 14.18 -2.27
C VAL A 258 12.38 14.72 -1.02
N ILE A 259 13.10 14.71 0.11
CA ILE A 259 12.70 15.41 1.34
C ILE A 259 13.56 16.65 1.46
N ALA A 260 12.93 17.81 1.62
CA ALA A 260 13.66 19.06 1.76
C ALA A 260 14.38 19.12 3.12
N ALA A 261 15.58 19.73 3.16
CA ALA A 261 16.44 19.76 4.34
C ALA A 261 15.83 20.48 5.56
N ASP A 262 14.83 21.35 5.32
CA ASP A 262 14.09 22.06 6.36
C ASP A 262 12.99 21.21 7.01
N GLU A 263 12.57 20.11 6.37
CA GLU A 263 11.52 19.26 6.88
C GLU A 263 11.98 18.44 8.11
N PRO A 264 11.10 18.22 9.11
CA PRO A 264 11.47 17.44 10.29
C PRO A 264 11.95 16.02 9.95
N LEU A 265 11.37 15.40 8.92
CA LEU A 265 11.76 14.07 8.46
C LEU A 265 13.23 13.97 8.01
N ALA A 266 13.83 15.03 7.48
CA ALA A 266 15.25 15.04 7.10
C ALA A 266 16.19 14.90 8.32
N LYS A 267 15.68 15.21 9.52
CA LYS A 267 16.40 15.20 10.79
C LYS A 267 16.24 13.89 11.57
N VAL A 268 15.45 12.96 11.08
CA VAL A 268 15.29 11.63 11.67
C VAL A 268 16.55 10.82 11.36
N LYS A 269 17.25 10.37 12.40
CA LYS A 269 18.53 9.64 12.32
C LYS A 269 18.57 8.37 13.17
N ASP A 270 17.63 8.23 14.09
CA ASP A 270 17.58 7.10 15.03
C ASP A 270 16.20 6.45 15.02
N VAL A 271 16.16 5.13 15.20
CA VAL A 271 14.91 4.36 15.25
C VAL A 271 13.98 4.85 16.35
N GLU A 272 14.49 5.37 17.48
CA GLU A 272 13.67 5.89 18.59
C GLU A 272 12.90 7.16 18.25
N GLN A 273 13.22 7.80 17.12
CA GLN A 273 12.41 8.89 16.56
C GLN A 273 11.24 8.38 15.72
N LEU A 274 11.08 7.06 15.56
CA LEU A 274 9.95 6.42 14.89
C LEU A 274 9.13 5.60 15.88
N SER A 275 7.81 5.67 15.78
CA SER A 275 6.90 4.92 16.66
C SER A 275 7.18 3.42 16.62
N THR A 276 7.13 2.79 17.79
CA THR A 276 7.14 1.33 17.94
C THR A 276 5.80 0.69 17.56
N LYS A 277 4.75 1.48 17.32
CA LYS A 277 3.41 0.97 17.01
C LYS A 277 2.89 1.68 15.76
N PRO A 278 2.95 1.04 14.58
CA PRO A 278 2.40 1.65 13.40
C PRO A 278 0.88 1.65 13.46
N ILE A 279 0.28 2.63 12.82
CA ILE A 279 -1.16 2.68 12.56
C ILE A 279 -1.44 1.90 11.28
N VAL A 280 -2.44 1.02 11.29
CA VAL A 280 -2.83 0.28 10.08
C VAL A 280 -4.04 0.95 9.44
N TYR A 281 -3.87 1.43 8.22
CA TYR A 281 -4.95 1.98 7.41
C TYR A 281 -5.40 0.96 6.37
N ILE A 282 -6.70 0.76 6.27
CA ILE A 282 -7.33 -0.05 5.26
C ILE A 282 -8.28 0.85 4.49
N LEU A 283 -7.86 1.25 3.30
CA LEU A 283 -8.60 2.15 2.43
C LEU A 283 -9.33 1.34 1.36
N SER A 284 -10.65 1.48 1.35
CA SER A 284 -11.55 0.66 0.56
C SER A 284 -12.34 1.54 -0.42
N TYR A 285 -12.04 1.38 -1.70
CA TYR A 285 -12.82 1.93 -2.81
C TYR A 285 -13.66 0.83 -3.46
N ALA A 286 -14.88 0.66 -2.97
CA ALA A 286 -15.87 -0.12 -3.69
C ALA A 286 -16.36 0.71 -4.88
N TYR A 287 -15.78 0.49 -6.07
CA TYR A 287 -16.34 1.03 -7.31
C TYR A 287 -17.73 0.45 -7.53
N VAL A 288 -18.75 1.27 -7.27
CA VAL A 288 -20.09 1.09 -7.83
C VAL A 288 -20.01 1.76 -9.18
N PRO A 289 -20.09 1.06 -10.32
CA PRO A 289 -20.28 1.79 -11.56
C PRO A 289 -21.67 2.45 -11.47
N SER A 290 -21.80 3.67 -11.96
CA SER A 290 -23.09 4.31 -12.24
C SER A 290 -23.81 3.56 -13.37
N ILE A 291 -24.27 2.33 -13.11
CA ILE A 291 -24.94 1.53 -14.12
C ILE A 291 -26.39 1.98 -14.16
N LYS A 292 -26.71 2.89 -15.10
CA LYS A 292 -28.09 3.23 -15.41
C LYS A 292 -28.91 1.99 -15.83
N ASP A 293 -28.28 0.95 -16.40
CA ASP A 293 -29.04 -0.12 -17.10
C ASP A 293 -28.79 -1.58 -16.69
N ASP A 294 -28.22 -1.89 -15.51
CA ASP A 294 -28.04 -3.31 -15.08
C ASP A 294 -28.56 -3.54 -13.66
N ALA A 295 -29.87 -3.78 -13.56
CA ALA A 295 -30.57 -4.05 -12.31
C ALA A 295 -30.03 -5.28 -11.56
N LYS A 296 -29.50 -6.29 -12.28
CA LYS A 296 -28.87 -7.48 -11.67
C LYS A 296 -27.55 -7.11 -10.99
N LYS A 297 -26.67 -6.36 -11.65
CA LYS A 297 -25.43 -5.88 -11.02
C LYS A 297 -25.66 -4.90 -9.87
N LYS A 298 -26.66 -4.02 -9.96
CA LYS A 298 -27.10 -3.18 -8.82
C LYS A 298 -27.54 -4.02 -7.62
N THR A 299 -28.27 -5.10 -7.86
CA THR A 299 -28.73 -6.01 -6.81
C THR A 299 -27.57 -6.81 -6.21
N THR A 300 -26.63 -7.30 -7.03
CA THR A 300 -25.42 -7.98 -6.53
C THR A 300 -24.51 -7.04 -5.76
N ILE A 301 -24.32 -5.78 -6.19
CA ILE A 301 -23.47 -4.81 -5.48
C ILE A 301 -24.16 -4.31 -4.22
N LYS A 302 -25.47 -4.05 -4.24
CA LYS A 302 -26.24 -3.77 -3.01
C LYS A 302 -26.24 -4.98 -2.08
N SER A 303 -26.31 -6.20 -2.60
CA SER A 303 -26.19 -7.45 -1.84
C SER A 303 -24.77 -7.66 -1.32
N MET A 304 -23.72 -7.27 -2.04
CA MET A 304 -22.34 -7.37 -1.57
C MET A 304 -21.99 -6.27 -0.58
N LYS A 305 -22.49 -5.04 -0.75
CA LYS A 305 -22.45 -4.01 0.31
C LYS A 305 -23.25 -4.50 1.50
N ARG A 306 -24.51 -4.91 1.31
CA ARG A 306 -25.40 -5.39 2.37
C ARG A 306 -24.96 -6.73 2.96
N SER A 307 -24.14 -7.55 2.31
CA SER A 307 -23.57 -8.78 2.87
C SER A 307 -22.18 -8.55 3.43
N PHE A 308 -21.30 -7.75 2.82
CA PHE A 308 -20.10 -7.26 3.48
C PHE A 308 -20.49 -6.59 4.80
N TYR A 309 -21.48 -5.70 4.76
CA TYR A 309 -22.05 -5.05 5.92
C TYR A 309 -22.92 -6.01 6.76
N ASN A 310 -23.94 -6.75 6.30
CA ASN A 310 -24.66 -7.70 7.17
C ASN A 310 -23.72 -8.76 7.78
N HIS A 311 -22.70 -9.21 7.08
CA HIS A 311 -21.73 -10.13 7.68
C HIS A 311 -20.79 -9.41 8.66
N PHE A 312 -20.59 -8.09 8.50
CA PHE A 312 -19.94 -7.22 9.49
C PHE A 312 -20.88 -6.74 10.64
N TYR A 313 -22.20 -6.72 10.43
CA TYR A 313 -23.21 -6.03 11.26
C TYR A 313 -24.25 -6.98 11.88
N THR A 314 -24.49 -8.16 11.31
CA THR A 314 -25.53 -9.13 11.71
C THR A 314 -25.04 -10.56 11.85
N SER A 315 -23.81 -10.88 11.42
CA SER A 315 -23.22 -12.17 11.79
C SER A 315 -22.60 -12.03 13.17
N GLU A 316 -22.85 -12.98 14.07
CA GLU A 316 -22.07 -13.16 15.30
C GLU A 316 -20.57 -13.39 15.06
N TYR A 317 -20.11 -13.30 13.81
CA TYR A 317 -18.81 -13.68 13.28
C TYR A 317 -18.00 -12.49 12.73
N CYS A 318 -18.54 -11.27 12.78
CA CYS A 318 -17.78 -10.09 12.42
C CYS A 318 -16.73 -9.82 13.47
N LEU A 319 -15.43 -9.91 13.11
CA LEU A 319 -14.28 -9.46 13.88
C LEU A 319 -14.12 -10.01 15.31
N LYS A 320 -15.15 -10.55 15.96
CA LYS A 320 -15.25 -11.17 17.30
C LYS A 320 -14.22 -12.27 17.57
N ASN A 321 -13.53 -12.68 16.51
CA ASN A 321 -12.64 -13.80 16.40
C ASN A 321 -11.21 -13.41 15.93
N MET A 322 -10.99 -12.14 15.60
CA MET A 322 -9.69 -11.55 15.23
C MET A 322 -9.44 -10.20 15.94
N ILE A 323 -10.49 -9.57 16.50
CA ILE A 323 -10.55 -8.33 17.27
C ILE A 323 -11.61 -8.45 18.40
N ASN A 324 -11.32 -7.96 19.62
CA ASN A 324 -12.12 -8.22 20.84
C ASN A 324 -13.61 -7.81 20.74
N CYS A 325 -14.51 -8.72 21.16
CA CYS A 325 -15.98 -8.64 21.11
C CYS A 325 -16.60 -7.37 21.72
N ASN A 326 -16.04 -6.85 22.81
CA ASN A 326 -16.64 -5.73 23.56
C ASN A 326 -16.49 -4.38 22.83
N GLN A 327 -15.51 -4.27 21.95
CA GLN A 327 -15.23 -3.04 21.17
C GLN A 327 -16.10 -2.95 19.91
N ILE A 328 -16.50 -4.11 19.38
CA ILE A 328 -17.50 -4.20 18.31
C ILE A 328 -18.86 -3.75 18.84
N GLU A 329 -19.23 -4.06 20.08
CA GLU A 329 -20.46 -3.54 20.70
C GLU A 329 -20.49 -2.00 20.81
N GLU A 330 -19.35 -1.33 21.01
CA GLU A 330 -19.29 0.14 20.99
C GLU A 330 -19.42 0.71 19.58
N ILE A 331 -18.80 0.07 18.57
CA ILE A 331 -19.00 0.39 17.15
C ILE A 331 -20.45 0.13 16.72
N LEU A 332 -21.09 -0.91 17.26
CA LEU A 332 -22.47 -1.30 17.00
C LEU A 332 -23.49 -0.38 17.69
N LYS A 333 -23.16 0.28 18.81
CA LYS A 333 -24.02 1.30 19.45
C LYS A 333 -24.15 2.58 18.62
N LEU A 334 -23.27 2.80 17.65
CA LEU A 334 -23.36 3.90 16.67
C LEU A 334 -24.34 3.61 15.51
N GLN A 335 -25.04 2.46 15.51
CA GLN A 335 -25.96 2.01 14.46
C GLN A 335 -27.05 3.01 14.07
N SER A 336 -27.58 3.81 15.01
CA SER A 336 -28.63 4.79 14.70
C SER A 336 -28.12 5.92 13.80
N ASN A 337 -26.86 6.31 13.93
CA ASN A 337 -26.25 7.40 13.18
C ASN A 337 -25.63 6.92 11.86
N PHE A 338 -25.37 5.61 11.72
CA PHE A 338 -24.66 5.05 10.56
C PHE A 338 -25.54 4.89 9.32
N LYS A 339 -26.83 4.60 9.52
CA LYS A 339 -27.81 4.53 8.41
C LYS A 339 -28.08 5.92 7.83
N GLU A 340 -28.08 6.96 8.68
CA GLU A 340 -28.18 8.37 8.29
C GLU A 340 -26.87 8.84 7.61
N ALA A 341 -25.70 8.43 8.10
CA ALA A 341 -24.40 8.79 7.52
C ALA A 341 -24.09 8.19 6.13
N ILE A 342 -24.76 7.11 5.71
CA ILE A 342 -24.66 6.56 4.34
C ILE A 342 -25.56 7.33 3.36
N GLU A 343 -26.64 7.95 3.86
CA GLU A 343 -27.54 8.78 3.06
C GLU A 343 -26.94 10.17 2.81
N GLU A 344 -26.10 10.66 3.72
CA GLU A 344 -25.28 11.88 3.56
C GLU A 344 -23.95 11.55 2.84
N ASP A 345 -23.59 12.28 1.79
CA ASP A 345 -22.39 12.10 0.94
C ASP A 345 -21.05 12.27 1.69
N SER A 346 -20.76 11.40 2.66
CA SER A 346 -19.61 11.53 3.56
C SER A 346 -18.65 10.36 3.42
N VAL A 347 -17.36 10.70 3.44
CA VAL A 347 -16.29 9.76 3.75
C VAL A 347 -16.60 9.15 5.11
N THR A 348 -16.70 7.83 5.19
CA THR A 348 -16.86 7.15 6.47
C THR A 348 -15.50 6.64 6.93
N VAL A 349 -15.04 7.18 8.07
CA VAL A 349 -13.86 6.68 8.77
C VAL A 349 -14.31 5.94 10.01
N LEU A 350 -13.96 4.65 10.08
CA LEU A 350 -14.11 3.84 11.29
C LEU A 350 -12.73 3.61 11.89
N SER A 351 -12.60 3.72 13.21
CA SER A 351 -11.39 3.32 13.91
C SER A 351 -11.68 2.28 14.97
N CYS A 352 -10.82 1.27 15.08
CA CYS A 352 -10.82 0.35 16.21
C CYS A 352 -9.39 0.14 16.72
N GLU A 353 -9.28 -0.30 17.96
CA GLU A 353 -8.02 -0.73 18.55
C GLU A 353 -8.01 -2.25 18.66
N GLN A 354 -6.87 -2.87 18.39
CA GLN A 354 -6.71 -4.31 18.49
C GLN A 354 -5.46 -4.71 19.25
N GLU A 355 -5.64 -5.62 20.20
CA GLU A 355 -4.54 -6.30 20.89
C GLU A 355 -3.95 -7.40 19.99
N ILE A 356 -2.67 -7.29 19.66
CA ILE A 356 -1.90 -8.29 18.93
C ILE A 356 -0.68 -8.63 19.78
N GLY A 357 -0.64 -9.87 20.29
CA GLY A 357 0.36 -10.27 21.28
C GLY A 357 0.14 -9.55 22.61
N LYS A 358 1.02 -8.60 22.96
CA LYS A 358 0.92 -7.78 24.18
C LYS A 358 0.71 -6.29 23.88
N GLU A 359 0.51 -5.96 22.61
CA GLU A 359 0.49 -4.58 22.13
C GLU A 359 -0.87 -4.24 21.54
N ILE A 360 -1.31 -3.00 21.74
CA ILE A 360 -2.54 -2.47 21.15
C ILE A 360 -2.18 -1.65 19.91
N TYR A 361 -2.79 -1.97 18.78
CA TYR A 361 -2.62 -1.32 17.49
C TYR A 361 -3.91 -0.65 17.05
N LYS A 362 -3.81 0.53 16.42
CA LYS A 362 -4.95 1.25 15.86
C LYS A 362 -5.16 0.86 14.40
N PHE A 363 -6.39 0.45 14.08
CA PHE A 363 -6.85 0.19 12.72
C PHE A 363 -7.83 1.29 12.30
N ILE A 364 -7.61 1.85 11.11
CA ILE A 364 -8.47 2.88 10.53
C ILE A 364 -9.00 2.39 9.19
N PHE A 365 -10.31 2.34 9.03
CA PHE A 365 -11.00 1.93 7.83
C PHE A 365 -11.65 3.14 7.17
N GLY A 366 -11.16 3.49 5.99
CA GLY A 366 -11.72 4.57 5.17
C GLY A 366 -12.57 3.99 4.04
N PHE A 367 -13.84 4.39 3.97
CA PHE A 367 -14.75 4.04 2.88
C PHE A 367 -15.14 5.28 2.10
N LYS A 368 -14.99 5.20 0.77
CA LYS A 368 -15.41 6.26 -0.14
C LYS A 368 -16.27 5.70 -1.27
N ASP A 369 -17.42 6.33 -1.53
CA ASP A 369 -18.22 6.10 -2.73
C ASP A 369 -17.69 7.00 -3.87
N PRO A 370 -17.19 6.43 -4.99
CA PRO A 370 -16.58 7.21 -6.05
C PRO A 370 -17.58 8.03 -6.87
N ASP A 371 -18.88 7.72 -6.83
CA ASP A 371 -19.89 8.39 -7.67
C ASP A 371 -20.44 9.68 -7.04
N LYS A 372 -20.03 10.03 -5.82
CA LYS A 372 -20.78 10.97 -4.95
C LYS A 372 -19.98 12.14 -4.37
N THR A 373 -18.65 12.17 -4.50
CA THR A 373 -17.84 13.22 -3.84
C THR A 373 -16.59 13.65 -4.61
N GLU A 374 -16.39 14.97 -4.73
CA GLU A 374 -15.17 15.60 -5.24
C GLU A 374 -13.97 15.51 -4.27
N LEU A 375 -14.21 15.21 -2.99
CA LEU A 375 -13.16 15.19 -1.96
C LEU A 375 -12.27 13.95 -2.06
N PRO A 376 -10.96 14.07 -2.27
CA PRO A 376 -10.06 12.92 -2.44
C PRO A 376 -9.87 12.11 -1.14
N ILE A 377 -9.77 10.76 -1.23
CA ILE A 377 -9.70 9.87 -0.03
C ILE A 377 -8.46 10.11 0.83
N TRP A 378 -7.43 10.77 0.31
CA TRP A 378 -6.23 10.99 1.11
C TRP A 378 -6.53 11.87 2.33
N LYS A 379 -7.63 12.62 2.33
CA LYS A 379 -8.15 13.30 3.54
C LYS A 379 -8.68 12.35 4.63
N CYS A 380 -8.73 11.03 4.37
CA CYS A 380 -9.06 10.01 5.37
C CYS A 380 -7.82 9.52 6.13
N LEU A 381 -6.62 9.84 5.62
CA LEU A 381 -5.34 9.60 6.28
C LEU A 381 -5.04 10.80 7.17
#